data_AF-A0A4Q8QV30-F1
#
_entry.id   AF-A0A4Q8QV30-F1
#
_cell.length_a   1.000
_cell.length_b   1.000
_cell.length_c   1.000
_cell.angle_alpha   90.00
_cell.angle_beta   90.00
_cell.angle_gamma   90.00
#
_symmetry.space_group_name_H-M   'P 1'
#
loop_
_entity.id
_entity.type
_entity.pdbx_description
1 polymer ?
#
loop_
_entity_poly.entity_id
_entity_poly.type
_entity_poly.pdbx_seq_one_letter_code
_entity_poly.pdbx_strand_id
1 'polypeptide(L)'
;TEAEPLTERMETAAAAIRTRAVAERVRHLVKIARDIFAAIERDPLRIDRVRRFLTYYLPRAAEITEAYASLERSAVPDAARLAATGELIERLDAAFTRYAANLQDADLDRLDIELKLLKSSLDEDIGPARADIPSGQKKGTT
;
A
#
# COMPACT_ATOMS: atom_id res chain seq x y z
N THR A 1 -5.13 -17.84 0.80
CA THR A 1 -5.19 -16.90 1.96
C THR A 1 -5.51 -15.51 1.43
N GLU A 2 -6.18 -14.60 2.16
CA GLU A 2 -6.56 -13.25 1.67
C GLU A 2 -5.35 -12.37 1.25
N ALA A 3 -4.16 -12.79 1.65
CA ALA A 3 -2.84 -12.34 1.29
C ALA A 3 -2.49 -12.37 -0.21
N GLU A 4 -2.78 -13.49 -0.84
CA GLU A 4 -2.42 -13.82 -2.22
C GLU A 4 -3.04 -12.84 -3.22
N PRO A 5 -4.35 -12.50 -3.15
CA PRO A 5 -4.95 -11.54 -4.08
C PRO A 5 -4.38 -10.12 -3.92
N LEU A 6 -3.85 -9.74 -2.76
CA LEU A 6 -3.23 -8.41 -2.59
C LEU A 6 -1.89 -8.33 -3.31
N THR A 7 -1.07 -9.37 -3.22
CA THR A 7 0.22 -9.40 -3.93
C THR A 7 0.06 -9.45 -5.44
N GLU A 8 -0.96 -10.14 -5.95
CA GLU A 8 -1.29 -10.16 -7.38
C GLU A 8 -1.77 -8.80 -7.90
N ARG A 9 -2.59 -8.10 -7.11
CA ARG A 9 -3.02 -6.72 -7.40
C ARG A 9 -1.82 -5.78 -7.52
N MET A 10 -0.88 -5.87 -6.58
CA MET A 10 0.35 -5.08 -6.59
C MET A 10 1.27 -5.43 -7.77
N GLU A 11 1.41 -6.70 -8.14
CA GLU A 11 2.15 -7.10 -9.36
C GLU A 11 1.50 -6.53 -10.62
N THR A 12 0.17 -6.56 -10.69
CA THR A 12 -0.59 -5.98 -11.81
C THR A 12 -0.37 -4.48 -11.89
N ALA A 13 -0.39 -3.77 -10.74
CA ALA A 13 -0.06 -2.36 -10.67
C ALA A 13 1.40 -2.10 -11.13
N ALA A 14 2.37 -2.89 -10.64
CA ALA A 14 3.77 -2.77 -11.04
C ALA A 14 4.00 -2.97 -12.54
N ALA A 15 3.25 -3.87 -13.18
CA ALA A 15 3.31 -4.10 -14.62
C ALA A 15 2.72 -2.93 -15.43
N ALA A 16 1.77 -2.17 -14.85
CA ALA A 16 1.15 -1.02 -15.49
C ALA A 16 1.94 0.29 -15.32
N ILE A 17 2.90 0.33 -14.39
CA ILE A 17 3.72 1.51 -14.09
C ILE A 17 4.88 1.65 -15.09
N ARG A 18 4.98 2.82 -15.72
CA ARG A 18 6.03 3.20 -16.68
C ARG A 18 7.29 3.68 -15.98
N THR A 19 7.16 4.35 -14.84
CA THR A 19 8.29 4.83 -14.04
C THR A 19 9.02 3.65 -13.40
N ARG A 20 10.14 3.23 -14.03
CA ARG A 20 10.87 2.01 -13.68
C ARG A 20 11.23 1.91 -12.19
N ALA A 21 11.72 3.00 -11.61
CA ALA A 21 12.12 3.03 -10.21
C ALA A 21 10.95 2.82 -9.24
N VAL A 22 9.73 3.24 -9.60
CA VAL A 22 8.53 2.98 -8.79
C VAL A 22 8.07 1.55 -8.99
N ALA A 23 8.02 1.05 -10.23
CA ALA A 23 7.66 -0.34 -10.52
C ALA A 23 8.58 -1.34 -9.80
N GLU A 24 9.89 -1.08 -9.74
CA GLU A 24 10.85 -1.92 -9.00
C GLU A 24 10.57 -1.95 -7.50
N ARG A 25 10.24 -0.80 -6.88
CA ARG A 25 9.84 -0.74 -5.47
C ARG A 25 8.54 -1.48 -5.20
N VAL A 26 7.54 -1.38 -6.08
CA VAL A 26 6.30 -2.16 -5.93
C VAL A 26 6.57 -3.67 -5.98
N ARG A 27 7.44 -4.13 -6.89
CA ARG A 27 7.86 -5.55 -6.92
C ARG A 27 8.61 -5.96 -5.67
N HIS A 28 9.42 -5.06 -5.10
CA HIS A 28 10.11 -5.32 -3.84
C HIS A 28 9.14 -5.45 -2.66
N LEU A 29 8.13 -4.58 -2.56
CA LEU A 29 7.03 -4.71 -1.60
C LEU A 29 6.32 -6.06 -1.73
N VAL A 30 6.02 -6.50 -2.95
CA VAL A 30 5.42 -7.83 -3.22
C VAL A 30 6.31 -8.95 -2.72
N LYS A 31 7.62 -8.88 -3.01
CA LYS A 31 8.59 -9.86 -2.54
C LYS A 31 8.60 -9.94 -1.01
N ILE A 32 8.66 -8.80 -0.33
CA ILE A 32 8.63 -8.74 1.14
C ILE A 32 7.35 -9.39 1.68
N ALA A 33 6.19 -9.05 1.12
CA ALA A 33 4.92 -9.65 1.55
C ALA A 33 4.94 -11.18 1.41
N ARG A 34 5.40 -11.70 0.25
CA ARG A 34 5.56 -13.15 0.01
C ARG A 34 6.52 -13.80 1.00
N ASP A 35 7.65 -13.16 1.30
CA ASP A 35 8.62 -13.67 2.28
C ASP A 35 8.01 -13.76 3.69
N ILE A 36 7.19 -12.78 4.08
CA ILE A 36 6.45 -12.78 5.35
C ILE A 36 5.45 -13.93 5.39
N PHE A 37 4.69 -14.16 4.31
CA PHE A 37 3.77 -15.30 4.23
C PHE A 37 4.48 -16.64 4.38
N ALA A 38 5.57 -16.85 3.64
CA ALA A 38 6.37 -18.06 3.75
C ALA A 38 6.94 -18.26 5.16
N ALA A 39 7.26 -17.17 5.88
CA ALA A 39 7.70 -17.25 7.27
C ALA A 39 6.58 -17.67 8.23
N ILE A 40 5.34 -17.25 8.00
CA ILE A 40 4.16 -17.65 8.80
C ILE A 40 3.77 -19.10 8.51
N GLU A 41 3.83 -19.53 7.25
CA GLU A 41 3.56 -20.92 6.88
C GLU A 41 4.51 -21.89 7.57
N ARG A 42 5.77 -21.47 7.76
CA ARG A 42 6.78 -22.24 8.51
C ARG A 42 6.59 -22.19 10.03
N ASP A 43 6.08 -21.08 10.55
CA ASP A 43 5.85 -20.86 11.98
C ASP A 43 4.56 -20.07 12.22
N PRO A 44 3.41 -20.78 12.34
CA PRO A 44 2.10 -20.14 12.48
C PRO A 44 1.96 -19.28 13.74
N LEU A 45 2.78 -19.47 14.77
CA LEU A 45 2.75 -18.66 16.00
C LEU A 45 3.14 -17.20 15.74
N ARG A 46 3.74 -16.90 14.59
CA ARG A 46 4.11 -15.54 14.17
C ARG A 46 2.93 -14.74 13.66
N ILE A 47 1.79 -15.37 13.38
CA ILE A 47 0.63 -14.70 12.78
C ILE A 47 0.15 -13.50 13.59
N ASP A 48 0.21 -13.58 14.93
CA ASP A 48 -0.22 -12.49 15.80
C ASP A 48 0.68 -11.26 15.69
N ARG A 49 2.00 -11.46 15.50
CA ARG A 49 2.98 -10.37 15.36
C ARG A 49 2.80 -9.61 14.04
N VAL A 50 2.38 -10.31 12.99
CA VAL A 50 2.21 -9.77 11.63
C VAL A 50 0.77 -9.49 11.25
N ARG A 51 -0.18 -9.78 12.13
CA ARG A 51 -1.62 -9.61 11.87
C ARG A 51 -1.94 -8.23 11.32
N ARG A 52 -1.43 -7.17 11.96
CA ARG A 52 -1.67 -5.78 11.53
C ARG A 52 -1.02 -5.47 10.18
N PHE A 53 0.16 -6.03 9.92
CA PHE A 53 0.79 -5.93 8.60
C PHE A 53 -0.10 -6.53 7.52
N LEU A 54 -0.66 -7.72 7.77
CA LEU A 54 -1.52 -8.43 6.82
C LEU A 54 -2.88 -7.78 6.61
N THR A 55 -3.54 -7.38 7.68
CA THR A 55 -4.94 -6.91 7.62
C THR A 55 -5.07 -5.42 7.40
N TYR A 56 -3.97 -4.66 7.45
CA TYR A 56 -4.02 -3.21 7.39
C TYR A 56 -2.95 -2.59 6.50
N TYR A 57 -1.67 -2.87 6.73
CA TYR A 57 -0.60 -2.21 5.95
C TYR A 57 -0.52 -2.73 4.52
N LEU A 58 -0.58 -4.05 4.32
CA LEU A 58 -0.50 -4.64 2.99
C LEU A 58 -1.68 -4.25 2.07
N PRO A 59 -2.96 -4.29 2.52
CA PRO A 59 -4.08 -3.76 1.74
C PRO A 59 -3.89 -2.30 1.36
N ARG A 60 -3.44 -1.47 2.31
CA ARG A 60 -3.21 -0.04 2.07
C ARG A 60 -2.08 0.18 1.05
N ALA A 61 -1.00 -0.59 1.13
CA ALA A 61 0.05 -0.55 0.12
C ALA A 61 -0.49 -0.87 -1.27
N ALA A 62 -1.32 -1.92 -1.40
CA ALA A 62 -1.95 -2.27 -2.67
C ALA A 62 -2.76 -1.09 -3.27
N GLU A 63 -3.62 -0.44 -2.48
CA GLU A 63 -4.41 0.73 -2.90
C GLU A 63 -3.53 1.87 -3.44
N ILE A 64 -2.40 2.16 -2.77
CA ILE A 64 -1.50 3.24 -3.18
C ILE A 64 -0.81 2.91 -4.49
N THR A 65 -0.35 1.67 -4.65
CA THR A 65 0.32 1.24 -5.89
C THR A 65 -0.63 1.29 -7.08
N GLU A 66 -1.91 0.93 -6.86
CA GLU A 66 -2.98 1.04 -7.86
C GLU A 66 -3.29 2.52 -8.17
N ALA A 67 -3.36 3.37 -7.15
CA ALA A 67 -3.58 4.80 -7.32
C ALA A 67 -2.44 5.44 -8.14
N TYR A 68 -1.19 5.09 -7.86
CA TYR A 68 -0.04 5.56 -8.65
C TYR A 68 -0.15 5.11 -10.11
N ALA A 69 -0.42 3.83 -10.36
CA ALA A 69 -0.59 3.29 -11.71
C ALA A 69 -1.76 3.93 -12.48
N SER A 70 -2.81 4.36 -11.77
CA SER A 70 -3.94 5.10 -12.34
C SER A 70 -3.59 6.55 -12.65
N LEU A 71 -2.89 7.24 -11.73
CA LEU A 71 -2.44 8.62 -11.90
C LEU A 71 -1.49 8.75 -13.09
N GLU A 72 -0.51 7.87 -13.21
CA GLU A 72 0.50 7.89 -14.28
C GLU A 72 -0.10 7.64 -15.68
N ARG A 73 -1.20 6.86 -15.75
CA ARG A 73 -1.91 6.56 -17.00
C ARG A 73 -2.99 7.57 -17.35
N SER A 74 -3.30 8.50 -16.46
CA SER A 74 -4.30 9.54 -16.72
C SER A 74 -3.90 10.41 -17.90
N ALA A 75 -4.89 10.86 -18.69
CA ALA A 75 -4.64 11.68 -19.88
C ALA A 75 -3.95 13.02 -19.56
N VAL A 76 -4.24 13.56 -18.37
CA VAL A 76 -3.58 14.75 -17.81
C VAL A 76 -3.13 14.41 -16.39
N PRO A 77 -1.90 13.89 -16.20
CA PRO A 77 -1.39 13.53 -14.89
C PRO A 77 -1.15 14.79 -14.05
N ASP A 78 -1.64 14.79 -12.81
CA ASP A 78 -1.21 15.75 -11.79
C ASP A 78 0.22 15.38 -11.37
N ALA A 79 1.20 16.13 -11.86
CA ALA A 79 2.62 15.85 -11.62
C ALA A 79 2.99 15.95 -10.13
N ALA A 80 2.37 16.87 -9.38
CA ALA A 80 2.64 17.03 -7.96
C ALA A 80 2.10 15.83 -7.17
N ARG A 81 0.87 15.41 -7.46
CA ARG A 81 0.28 14.22 -6.84
C ARG A 81 1.01 12.94 -7.22
N LEU A 82 1.45 12.81 -8.47
CA LEU A 82 2.22 11.67 -8.94
C LEU A 82 3.58 11.57 -8.21
N ALA A 83 4.28 12.70 -8.07
CA ALA A 83 5.54 12.76 -7.33
C ALA A 83 5.36 12.38 -5.85
N ALA A 84 4.38 13.00 -5.17
CA ALA A 84 4.07 12.72 -3.77
C ALA A 84 3.70 11.24 -3.53
N THR A 85 2.91 10.65 -4.42
CA THR A 85 2.54 9.23 -4.34
C THR A 85 3.75 8.32 -4.57
N GLY A 86 4.67 8.71 -5.46
CA GLY A 86 5.92 7.98 -5.70
C GLY A 86 6.86 7.98 -4.49
N GLU A 87 7.04 9.13 -3.84
CA GLU A 87 7.82 9.24 -2.60
C GLU A 87 7.21 8.42 -1.47
N LEU A 88 5.88 8.38 -1.40
CA LEU A 88 5.20 7.56 -0.42
C LEU A 88 5.45 6.07 -0.63
N ILE A 89 5.42 5.58 -1.88
CA ILE A 89 5.77 4.19 -2.21
C ILE A 89 7.21 3.89 -1.79
N GLU A 90 8.13 4.84 -1.97
CA GLU A 90 9.51 4.70 -1.50
C GLU A 90 9.61 4.60 0.03
N ARG A 91 8.91 5.46 0.76
CA ARG A 91 8.87 5.40 2.23
C ARG A 91 8.26 4.08 2.72
N LEU A 92 7.23 3.59 2.05
CA LEU A 92 6.59 2.30 2.36
C LEU A 92 7.53 1.12 2.13
N ASP A 93 8.24 1.12 1.00
CA ASP A 93 9.22 0.08 0.68
C ASP A 93 10.32 -0.01 1.75
N ALA A 94 10.85 1.14 2.17
CA ALA A 94 11.84 1.19 3.24
C ALA A 94 11.27 0.71 4.59
N ALA A 95 10.03 1.08 4.92
CA ALA A 95 9.40 0.68 6.16
C ALA A 95 9.08 -0.83 6.18
N PHE A 96 8.59 -1.40 5.07
CA PHE A 96 8.31 -2.83 4.93
C PHE A 96 9.61 -3.64 5.01
N THR A 97 10.69 -3.14 4.41
CA THR A 97 12.02 -3.77 4.50
C THR A 97 12.48 -3.85 5.96
N ARG A 98 12.37 -2.75 6.71
CA ARG A 98 12.69 -2.73 8.14
C ARG A 98 11.78 -3.66 8.94
N TYR A 99 10.48 -3.66 8.66
CA TYR A 99 9.51 -4.52 9.32
C TYR A 99 9.86 -6.00 9.14
N ALA A 100 10.14 -6.42 7.91
CA ALA A 100 10.51 -7.80 7.59
C ALA A 100 11.83 -8.23 8.25
N ALA A 101 12.84 -7.35 8.26
CA ALA A 101 14.13 -7.63 8.88
C ALA A 101 14.02 -7.85 10.40
N ASN A 102 13.09 -7.16 11.07
CA ASN A 102 12.93 -7.20 12.52
C ASN A 102 11.81 -8.13 12.99
N LEU A 103 11.32 -9.05 12.14
CA LEU A 103 10.26 -10.00 12.53
C LEU A 103 10.60 -10.90 13.73
N GLN A 104 11.89 -11.10 14.00
CA GLN A 104 12.36 -11.85 15.17
C GLN A 104 12.57 -10.97 16.41
N ASP A 105 12.55 -9.65 16.24
CA ASP A 105 12.94 -8.69 17.27
C ASP A 105 11.73 -8.23 18.11
N ALA A 106 12.01 -7.76 19.33
CA ALA A 106 11.02 -7.16 20.22
C ALA A 106 10.62 -5.73 19.77
N ASP A 107 11.42 -5.08 18.92
CA ASP A 107 11.20 -3.72 18.43
C ASP A 107 10.11 -3.57 17.35
N LEU A 108 9.36 -4.63 17.06
CA LEU A 108 8.24 -4.59 16.09
C LEU A 108 7.17 -3.55 16.45
N ASP A 109 6.95 -3.28 17.72
CA ASP A 109 5.98 -2.27 18.17
C ASP A 109 6.38 -0.86 17.72
N ARG A 110 7.68 -0.56 17.67
CA ARG A 110 8.18 0.74 17.18
C ARG A 110 7.99 0.87 15.68
N LEU A 111 8.28 -0.19 14.92
CA LEU A 111 8.09 -0.20 13.47
C LEU A 111 6.61 -0.12 13.10
N ASP A 112 5.74 -0.70 13.93
CA ASP A 112 4.30 -0.55 13.80
C ASP A 112 3.85 0.92 13.97
N ILE A 113 4.45 1.66 14.90
CA ILE A 113 4.19 3.10 15.07
C ILE A 113 4.67 3.89 13.84
N GLU A 114 5.85 3.59 13.30
CA GLU A 114 6.35 4.25 12.08
C GLU A 114 5.41 4.01 10.88
N LEU A 115 4.92 2.78 10.72
CA LEU A 115 3.95 2.44 9.67
C LEU A 115 2.61 3.16 9.84
N LYS A 116 2.14 3.33 11.09
CA LYS A 116 0.93 4.13 11.38
C LYS A 116 1.11 5.60 11.02
N LEU A 117 2.25 6.20 11.38
CA LEU A 117 2.53 7.61 11.09
C LEU A 117 2.64 7.85 9.59
N LEU A 118 3.32 6.95 8.87
CA LEU A 118 3.43 7.01 7.42
C LEU A 118 2.04 6.95 6.75
N LYS A 119 1.13 6.15 7.31
CA LYS A 119 -0.26 6.09 6.88
C LYS A 119 -1.05 7.36 7.20
N SER A 120 -0.89 7.95 8.38
CA SER A 120 -1.61 9.20 8.73
C SER A 120 -1.24 10.34 7.77
N SER A 121 0.04 10.50 7.46
CA SER A 121 0.50 11.45 6.44
C SER A 121 -0.08 11.14 5.08
N LEU A 122 -0.14 9.86 4.71
CA LEU A 122 -0.73 9.42 3.45
C LEU A 122 -2.25 9.69 3.34
N ASP A 123 -3.01 9.45 4.40
CA ASP A 123 -4.47 9.68 4.40
C ASP A 123 -4.81 11.17 4.29
N GLU A 124 -3.98 12.01 4.91
CA GLU A 124 -4.06 13.47 4.78
C GLU A 124 -3.72 13.92 3.34
N ASP A 125 -2.66 13.36 2.74
CA ASP A 125 -2.15 13.75 1.42
C ASP A 125 -2.99 13.22 0.24
N ILE A 126 -3.51 11.99 0.33
CA ILE A 126 -4.29 11.37 -0.76
C ILE A 126 -5.77 11.79 -0.71
N GLY A 127 -6.24 12.30 0.44
CA GLY A 127 -7.67 12.45 0.74
C GLY A 127 -8.39 11.10 0.74
N PRO A 128 -9.60 11.00 1.32
CA PRO A 128 -10.37 9.76 1.26
C PRO A 128 -10.56 9.36 -0.21
N ALA A 129 -10.14 8.14 -0.56
CA ALA A 129 -10.40 7.57 -1.87
C ALA A 129 -11.92 7.43 -2.06
N ARG A 130 -12.53 8.47 -2.65
CA ARG A 130 -13.96 8.59 -2.98
C ARG A 130 -14.92 8.21 -1.84
N ALA A 131 -15.27 9.22 -1.05
CA ALA A 131 -16.60 9.34 -0.47
C ALA A 131 -17.41 10.40 -1.25
N ASP A 132 -17.52 10.24 -2.58
CA ASP A 132 -18.37 11.11 -3.42
C ASP A 132 -19.36 10.26 -4.21
N ILE A 133 -20.49 9.95 -3.57
CA ILE A 133 -21.76 9.82 -4.29
C ILE A 133 -22.61 11.05 -3.93
N PRO A 134 -22.57 12.13 -4.74
CA PRO A 134 -23.66 13.09 -4.74
C PRO A 134 -24.77 12.53 -5.65
N SER A 135 -25.76 11.84 -5.09
CA SER A 135 -26.99 11.52 -5.82
C SER A 135 -28.06 12.57 -5.53
N GLY A 136 -28.11 13.55 -6.43
CA GLY A 136 -29.39 13.95 -7.03
C GLY A 136 -30.27 14.92 -6.25
N GLN A 137 -29.97 16.21 -6.38
CA GLN A 137 -31.01 17.23 -6.43
C GLN A 137 -31.92 16.96 -7.65
N LYS A 138 -33.16 16.53 -7.42
CA LYS A 138 -34.24 16.64 -8.43
C LYS A 138 -35.09 17.87 -8.15
N LYS A 139 -34.92 18.89 -8.99
CA LYS A 139 -35.92 19.95 -9.21
C LYS A 139 -37.13 19.37 -9.95
N GLY A 140 -38.33 19.75 -9.50
CA GLY A 140 -39.52 19.91 -10.35
C GLY A 140 -40.44 18.70 -10.48
N THR A 141 -41.65 18.82 -9.93
CA THR A 141 -42.97 18.71 -10.60
C THR A 141 -44.00 18.16 -9.62
N THR A 142 -44.82 19.04 -9.03
CA THR A 142 -46.29 19.11 -9.15
C THR A 142 -46.76 20.31 -8.35
#